data_AF-A0A2V2YR65-F1
#
_entry.id   AF-A0A2V2YR65-F1
#
_cell.length_a   1.000
_cell.length_b   1.000
_cell.length_c   1.000
_cell.angle_alpha   90.00
_cell.angle_beta   90.00
_cell.angle_gamma   90.00
#
_symmetry.space_group_name_H-M   'P 1'
#
loop_
_entity.id
_entity.type
_entity.pdbx_description
1 polymer ?
#
loop_
_entity_poly.entity_id
_entity_poly.type
_entity_poly.pdbx_seq_one_letter_code
_entity_poly.pdbx_strand_id
1 'polypeptide(L)' 'MLMNDDPIKIGVANKEGQLGFVFTRGGMREGAGRKGIGVTKKVSLTLSDEMWDKLEQHCHDQGISRSEAIRHMIETHYSS' A
#
# COMPACT_ATOMS: atom_id res chain seq x y z
N MET A 1 17.66 -8.79 -11.89
CA MET A 1 17.21 -7.38 -11.89
C MET A 1 16.39 -7.19 -13.16
N LEU A 2 15.07 -7.21 -13.08
CA LEU A 2 14.19 -7.03 -14.24
C LEU A 2 13.87 -5.54 -14.37
N MET A 3 14.33 -4.91 -15.45
CA MET A 3 13.92 -3.56 -15.85
C MET A 3 12.53 -3.68 -16.50
N ASN A 4 11.52 -3.03 -15.90
CA ASN A 4 10.20 -2.91 -16.53
C ASN A 4 10.22 -1.73 -17.50
N ASP A 5 10.02 -2.02 -18.79
CA ASP A 5 9.92 -1.07 -19.90
C ASP A 5 8.52 -0.43 -20.00
N ASP A 6 7.91 -0.06 -18.86
CA ASP A 6 6.63 0.64 -18.89
C ASP A 6 6.83 2.08 -19.41
N PRO A 7 6.08 2.53 -20.43
CA PRO A 7 6.28 3.84 -21.02
C PRO A 7 5.98 4.95 -20.01
N ILE A 8 7.02 5.70 -19.63
CA ILE A 8 6.92 6.87 -18.76
C ILE A 8 6.19 7.98 -19.52
N LYS A 9 4.96 8.30 -19.13
CA LYS A 9 4.20 9.43 -19.68
C LYS A 9 4.62 10.73 -18.98
N ILE A 10 5.27 11.61 -19.72
CA ILE A 10 5.65 12.95 -19.28
C ILE A 10 4.53 13.93 -19.66
N GLY A 11 4.10 14.76 -18.73
CA GLY A 11 3.07 15.78 -18.97
C GLY A 11 3.32 17.05 -18.19
N VAL A 12 2.59 18.12 -18.51
CA VAL A 12 2.77 19.43 -17.87
C VAL A 12 2.07 19.42 -16.52
N ALA A 13 2.83 19.61 -15.45
CA ALA A 13 2.36 19.30 -14.10
C ALA A 13 1.78 20.49 -13.34
N ASN A 14 1.73 21.72 -13.88
CA ASN A 14 0.93 22.86 -13.39
C ASN A 14 1.11 24.11 -14.29
N LYS A 15 0.34 25.18 -14.01
CA LYS A 15 0.22 26.47 -14.75
C LYS A 15 1.51 27.28 -14.97
N GLU A 16 2.68 26.74 -14.64
CA GLU A 16 3.97 27.43 -14.70
C GLU A 16 4.99 26.70 -15.60
N GLY A 17 4.51 25.78 -16.46
CA GLY A 17 5.34 25.17 -17.52
C GLY A 17 6.35 24.12 -17.03
N GLN A 18 6.23 23.65 -15.79
CA GLN A 18 7.09 22.60 -15.25
C GLN A 18 6.66 21.22 -15.76
N LEU A 19 7.62 20.47 -16.32
CA LEU A 19 7.42 19.07 -16.74
C LEU A 19 7.33 18.19 -15.50
N GLY A 20 6.28 17.39 -15.38
CA GLY A 20 6.16 16.37 -14.34
C GLY A 20 5.78 15.01 -14.91
N PHE A 21 6.10 13.97 -14.16
CA PHE A 21 5.74 12.61 -14.52
C PHE A 21 4.26 12.39 -14.22
N VAL A 22 3.48 12.05 -15.24
CA VAL A 22 2.04 11.80 -15.11
C VAL A 22 1.84 10.30 -14.94
N PHE A 23 1.70 9.86 -13.70
CA PHE A 23 1.30 8.48 -13.41
C PHE A 23 -0.20 8.34 -13.67
N THR A 24 -0.60 7.38 -14.52
CA THR A 24 -1.99 7.18 -14.99
C THR A 24 -2.97 6.71 -13.90
N ARG A 25 -2.51 6.54 -12.64
CA ARG A 25 -3.32 6.09 -11.51
C ARG A 25 -3.19 7.05 -10.33
N GLY A 26 -4.18 7.93 -10.22
CA GLY A 26 -4.31 8.96 -9.18
C GLY A 26 -3.80 10.32 -9.67
N GLY A 27 -4.61 11.36 -9.52
CA GLY A 27 -4.19 12.74 -9.78
C GLY A 27 -3.12 13.22 -8.80
N MET A 28 -2.67 14.47 -8.90
CA MET A 28 -1.66 15.06 -8.00
C MET A 28 -2.17 15.20 -6.56
N ARG A 29 -2.18 14.09 -5.82
CA ARG A 29 -2.42 14.05 -4.38
C ARG A 29 -1.34 13.21 -3.72
N GLU A 30 -1.05 13.49 -2.47
CA GLU A 30 -0.12 12.69 -1.69
C GLU A 30 -0.57 11.21 -1.68
N GLY A 31 0.34 10.32 -2.07
CA GLY A 31 0.05 8.89 -2.22
C GLY A 31 -0.47 8.45 -3.60
N ALA A 32 -0.71 9.35 -4.55
CA ALA A 32 -0.94 8.98 -5.94
C ALA A 32 0.34 8.45 -6.59
N GLY A 33 0.24 7.36 -7.34
CA GLY A 33 1.41 6.71 -7.95
C GLY A 33 2.30 5.92 -6.98
N ARG A 34 1.90 5.68 -5.71
CA ARG A 34 2.61 4.70 -4.86
C ARG A 34 2.63 3.35 -5.59
N LYS A 35 3.83 2.83 -5.87
CA LYS A 35 4.00 1.51 -6.51
C LYS A 35 3.17 0.49 -5.74
N GLY A 36 2.32 -0.24 -6.45
CA GLY A 36 1.52 -1.29 -5.83
C GLY A 36 2.45 -2.34 -5.22
N ILE A 37 2.35 -2.55 -3.91
CA ILE A 37 3.11 -3.58 -3.17
C ILE A 37 2.69 -4.99 -3.63
N GLY A 38 1.51 -5.12 -4.24
CA GLY A 38 0.98 -6.37 -4.79
C GLY A 38 -0.50 -6.23 -5.18
N VAL A 39 -1.19 -7.36 -5.28
CA VAL A 39 -2.65 -7.41 -5.52
C VAL A 39 -3.39 -7.44 -4.19
N THR A 40 -4.33 -6.53 -3.99
CA THR A 40 -5.22 -6.55 -2.81
C THR A 40 -6.37 -7.51 -3.04
N LYS A 41 -6.57 -8.47 -2.13
CA LYS A 41 -7.77 -9.31 -2.05
C LYS A 41 -8.49 -9.03 -0.72
N LYS A 42 -9.81 -8.82 -0.77
CA LYS A 42 -10.62 -8.69 0.44
C LYS A 42 -10.85 -10.08 1.03
N VAL A 43 -10.60 -10.23 2.32
CA VAL A 43 -10.84 -11.46 3.07
C VAL A 43 -11.70 -11.14 4.27
N SER A 44 -12.64 -12.03 4.59
CA SER A 44 -13.35 -12.01 5.86
C SER A 44 -12.58 -12.90 6.84
N LEU A 45 -12.30 -12.37 8.02
CA LEU A 45 -11.62 -13.09 9.08
C LEU A 45 -12.56 -13.15 10.28
N THR A 46 -12.71 -14.33 10.87
CA THR A 46 -13.47 -14.53 12.10
C THR A 46 -12.49 -14.97 13.18
N LEU A 47 -12.38 -14.19 14.24
CA LEU A 47 -11.58 -14.47 15.43
C LEU A 47 -12.47 -14.34 16.67
N SER A 48 -12.02 -14.86 17.81
CA SER A 48 -12.65 -14.55 19.10
C SER A 48 -12.47 -13.06 19.44
N ASP A 49 -13.35 -12.54 20.31
CA ASP A 49 -13.27 -11.15 20.78
C ASP A 49 -11.91 -10.86 21.45
N GLU A 50 -11.43 -11.79 22.28
CA GLU A 50 -10.09 -11.70 22.89
C GLU A 50 -8.98 -11.54 21.84
N MET A 51 -9.13 -12.17 20.68
CA MET A 51 -8.12 -12.08 19.62
C MET A 51 -8.24 -10.83 18.77
N TRP A 52 -9.46 -10.31 18.60
CA TRP A 52 -9.63 -8.97 18.06
C TRP A 52 -9.01 -7.92 18.97
N ASP A 53 -9.21 -8.01 20.28
CA ASP A 53 -8.66 -7.06 21.24
C ASP A 53 -7.12 -7.04 21.19
N LYS A 54 -6.47 -8.21 21.16
CA LYS A 54 -5.00 -8.26 21.03
C LYS A 54 -4.51 -7.70 19.69
N LEU A 55 -5.24 -7.92 18.60
CA LEU A 55 -4.89 -7.35 17.29
C LEU A 55 -5.02 -5.82 17.30
N GLU A 56 -6.10 -5.28 17.87
CA GLU A 56 -6.33 -3.83 17.96
C GLU A 56 -5.28 -3.17 18.87
N GLN A 57 -4.95 -3.78 20.01
CA GLN A 57 -3.87 -3.31 20.89
C GLN A 57 -2.53 -3.29 20.14
N HIS A 58 -2.17 -4.36 19.44
CA HIS A 58 -0.95 -4.40 18.64
C HIS A 58 -0.92 -3.30 17.57
N CYS A 59 -2.05 -3.06 16.89
CA CYS A 59 -2.16 -1.99 15.89
C CYS A 59 -2.00 -0.60 16.53
N HIS A 60 -2.60 -0.39 17.71
CA HIS A 60 -2.51 0.85 18.47
C HIS A 60 -1.08 1.14 18.92
N ASP A 61 -0.41 0.15 19.53
CA ASP A 61 0.94 0.28 20.07
C ASP A 61 1.98 0.57 18.98
N GLN A 62 1.78 0.02 17.78
CA GLN A 62 2.70 0.19 16.64
C GLN A 62 2.27 1.32 15.69
N GLY A 63 1.08 1.90 15.87
CA GLY A 63 0.53 2.92 14.97
C GLY A 63 0.27 2.43 13.53
N ILE A 64 0.02 1.13 13.35
CA ILE A 64 -0.19 0.50 12.03
C ILE A 64 -1.64 0.11 11.80
N SER A 65 -2.02 -0.07 10.53
CA SER A 65 -3.36 -0.57 10.19
C SER A 65 -3.49 -2.07 10.43
N ARG A 66 -4.71 -2.55 10.71
CA ARG A 66 -5.02 -3.99 10.76
C ARG A 66 -4.52 -4.76 9.54
N SER A 67 -4.72 -4.20 8.35
CA SER A 67 -4.31 -4.85 7.10
C SER A 67 -2.79 -4.96 6.95
N GLU A 68 -2.05 -4.05 7.58
CA GLU A 68 -0.59 -4.07 7.63
C GLU A 68 -0.10 -5.07 8.68
N ALA A 69 -0.69 -5.09 9.87
CA ALA A 69 -0.42 -6.10 10.89
C ALA A 69 -0.64 -7.52 10.34
N ILE A 70 -1.80 -7.79 9.73
CA ILE A 70 -2.12 -9.09 9.14
C ILE A 70 -1.15 -9.44 8.00
N ARG A 71 -0.79 -8.47 7.15
CA ARG A 71 0.20 -8.68 6.09
C ARG A 71 1.55 -9.12 6.66
N HIS A 72 2.07 -8.42 7.67
CA HIS A 72 3.34 -8.78 8.30
C HIS A 72 3.31 -10.16 8.94
N MET A 73 2.20 -10.55 9.58
CA MET A 73 2.03 -11.89 10.13
C MET A 73 2.10 -12.97 9.04
N ILE A 74 1.40 -12.76 7.92
CA ILE A 74 1.40 -13.68 6.77
C ILE A 74 2.79 -13.76 6.14
N GLU A 75 3.44 -12.63 5.88
CA GLU A 75 4.78 -12.57 5.31
C GLU A 75 5.80 -13.27 6.21
N THR A 76 5.76 -13.03 7.52
CA THR A 76 6.67 -13.66 8.48
C THR A 76 6.48 -15.18 8.50
N HIS A 77 5.23 -15.66 8.46
CA HIS A 77 4.94 -17.09 8.47
C HIS A 77 5.46 -17.83 7.23
N TYR A 78 5.33 -17.24 6.04
CA TYR A 78 5.77 -17.87 4.78
C TYR A 78 7.21 -17.53 4.37
N SER A 79 7.86 -16.58 5.04
CA SER A 79 9.28 -16.27 4.82
C SER A 79 10.22 -17.10 5.71
N SER A 80 9.66 -17.96 6.57
CA SER A 80 10.40 -18.89 7.43
C SER A 80 10.76 -20.19 6.72
#